data_AF-A0A0B4FQ67-F1
#
_entry.id   AF-A0A0B4FQ67-F1
#
_cell.length_a   1.000
_cell.length_b   1.000
_cell.length_c   1.000
_cell.angle_alpha   90.00
_cell.angle_beta   90.00
_cell.angle_gamma   90.00
#
_symmetry.space_group_name_H-M   'P 1'
#
loop_
_entity.id
_entity.type
_entity.pdbx_description
1 polymer ?
#
loop_
_entity_poly.entity_id
_entity_poly.type
_entity_poly.pdbx_seq_one_letter_code
_entity_poly.pdbx_strand_id
1 'polypeptide(L)'
;MYLRNSEDIMDMLVLMGAMKQFFSYEETTMMKDLKNKTIREMNWEVANETKTLNTGNYQIKMIEYIEENMGLHNLTPVLLEAVKVRLEHPESSLQELADFIGISKSGIRNRFRRIEGIYEKLKEEA
;
A
#
# COMPACT_ATOMS: atom_id res chain seq x y z
N MET A 1 40.53 20.81 -14.82
CA MET A 1 40.00 20.20 -13.58
C MET A 1 38.48 20.34 -13.63
N TYR A 2 37.73 19.25 -13.51
CA TYR A 2 36.27 19.26 -13.59
C TYR A 2 35.72 18.69 -12.28
N LEU A 3 34.97 19.49 -11.53
CA LEU A 3 34.36 19.08 -10.27
C LEU A 3 32.91 18.65 -10.55
N ARG A 4 32.55 17.42 -10.14
CA ARG A 4 31.20 16.86 -10.29
C ARG A 4 30.45 16.70 -8.97
N ASN A 5 31.17 16.44 -7.88
CA ASN A 5 30.56 16.22 -6.58
C ASN A 5 30.18 17.55 -5.94
N SER A 6 28.97 17.59 -5.38
CA SER A 6 28.46 18.73 -4.62
C SER A 6 29.33 19.06 -3.43
N GLU A 7 29.86 18.04 -2.74
CA GLU A 7 30.79 18.18 -1.61
C GLU A 7 32.08 18.90 -2.02
N ASP A 8 32.75 18.45 -3.09
CA ASP A 8 33.97 19.10 -3.59
C ASP A 8 33.73 20.57 -4.01
N ILE A 9 32.54 20.87 -4.56
CA ILE A 9 32.16 22.24 -4.94
C ILE A 9 31.95 23.10 -3.68
N MET A 10 31.31 22.54 -2.65
CA MET A 10 31.07 23.21 -1.38
C MET A 10 32.38 23.48 -0.63
N ASP A 11 33.30 22.52 -0.57
CA ASP A 11 34.62 22.69 0.03
C ASP A 11 35.41 23.80 -0.66
N MET A 12 35.35 23.90 -1.98
CA MET A 12 35.97 24.99 -2.73
C MET A 12 35.34 26.36 -2.40
N LEU A 13 34.02 26.44 -2.24
CA LEU A 13 33.36 27.69 -1.83
C LEU A 13 33.83 28.14 -0.45
N VAL A 14 34.03 27.21 0.49
CA VAL A 14 34.59 27.49 1.82
C VAL A 14 36.04 27.96 1.72
N LEU A 15 36.88 27.25 0.95
CA LEU A 15 38.29 27.59 0.75
C LEU A 15 38.49 28.98 0.11
N MET A 16 37.58 29.37 -0.80
CA MET A 16 37.59 30.70 -1.43
C MET A 16 36.96 31.80 -0.55
N GLY A 17 36.46 31.48 0.65
CA GLY A 17 35.79 32.42 1.54
C GLY A 17 34.38 32.84 1.09
N ALA A 18 33.78 32.13 0.13
CA ALA A 18 32.47 32.43 -0.46
C ALA A 18 31.30 31.89 0.38
N MET A 19 31.28 32.22 1.67
CA MET A 19 30.32 31.67 2.65
C MET A 19 28.85 31.93 2.29
N LYS A 20 28.53 33.09 1.70
CA LYS A 20 27.15 33.41 1.29
C LYS A 20 26.65 32.46 0.20
N GLN A 21 27.49 32.16 -0.77
CA GLN A 21 27.19 31.24 -1.86
C GLN A 21 27.12 29.80 -1.36
N PHE A 22 27.99 29.41 -0.42
CA PHE A 22 27.91 28.12 0.27
C PHE A 22 26.53 27.93 0.92
N PHE A 23 26.10 28.87 1.77
CA PHE A 23 24.79 28.74 2.46
C PHE A 23 23.61 28.71 1.50
N SER A 24 23.63 29.51 0.42
CA SER A 24 22.56 29.49 -0.59
C SER A 24 22.52 28.16 -1.36
N TYR A 25 23.68 27.56 -1.62
CA TYR A 25 23.77 26.23 -2.25
C TYR A 25 23.25 25.13 -1.32
N GLU A 26 23.69 25.13 -0.06
CA GLU A 26 23.23 24.20 0.99
C GLU A 26 21.71 24.29 1.18
N GLU A 27 21.15 25.49 1.30
CA GLU A 27 19.70 25.70 1.42
C GLU A 27 18.95 25.11 0.22
N THR A 28 19.46 25.32 -1.00
CA THR A 28 18.84 24.78 -2.21
C THR A 28 18.89 23.25 -2.24
N THR A 29 20.00 22.65 -1.82
CA THR A 29 20.19 21.20 -1.77
C THR A 29 19.29 20.57 -0.71
N MET A 30 19.28 21.12 0.50
CA MET A 30 18.42 20.68 1.60
C MET A 30 16.93 20.73 1.19
N MET A 31 16.48 21.81 0.57
CA MET A 31 15.10 21.93 0.11
C MET A 31 14.73 20.91 -0.97
N LYS A 32 15.66 20.61 -1.89
CA LYS A 32 15.46 19.55 -2.89
C LYS A 32 15.36 18.18 -2.22
N ASP A 33 16.20 17.88 -1.24
CA ASP A 33 16.21 16.60 -0.56
C ASP A 33 14.94 16.37 0.27
N LEU A 34 14.49 17.40 0.99
CA LEU A 34 13.20 17.38 1.69
C LEU A 34 12.06 17.12 0.70
N LYS A 35 11.99 17.87 -0.39
CA LYS A 35 10.97 17.69 -1.43
C LYS A 35 10.99 16.28 -2.01
N ASN A 36 12.17 15.75 -2.33
CA ASN A 36 12.33 14.41 -2.89
C ASN A 36 11.92 13.33 -1.89
N LYS A 37 12.23 13.50 -0.60
CA LYS A 37 11.79 12.60 0.46
C LYS A 37 10.26 12.58 0.56
N THR A 38 9.63 13.74 0.61
CA THR A 38 8.16 13.86 0.66
C THR A 38 7.50 13.24 -0.58
N ILE A 39 8.03 13.47 -1.78
CA ILE A 39 7.49 12.85 -3.00
C ILE A 39 7.56 11.32 -2.93
N ARG A 40 8.69 10.77 -2.47
CA ARG A 40 8.83 9.31 -2.31
C ARG A 40 7.86 8.75 -1.28
N GLU A 41 7.66 9.44 -0.16
CA GLU A 41 6.71 9.05 0.89
C GLU A 41 5.27 9.06 0.37
N MET A 42 4.84 10.15 -0.29
CA MET A 42 3.49 10.25 -0.89
C MET A 42 3.27 9.17 -1.95
N ASN A 43 4.25 8.93 -2.83
CA ASN A 43 4.12 7.89 -3.85
C ASN A 43 3.98 6.49 -3.24
N TRP A 44 4.68 6.22 -2.12
CA TRP A 44 4.58 4.96 -1.42
C TRP A 44 3.19 4.78 -0.77
N GLU A 45 2.65 5.83 -0.16
CA GLU A 45 1.32 5.84 0.44
C GLU A 45 0.23 5.61 -0.62
N VAL A 46 0.25 6.40 -1.70
CA VAL A 46 -0.68 6.26 -2.82
C VAL A 46 -0.61 4.87 -3.45
N ALA A 47 0.59 4.30 -3.62
CA ALA A 47 0.73 2.94 -4.15
C ALA A 47 0.13 1.87 -3.22
N ASN A 48 0.29 2.02 -1.91
CA ASN A 48 -0.28 1.10 -0.93
C ASN A 48 -1.81 1.21 -0.86
N GLU A 49 -2.34 2.42 -0.89
CA GLU A 49 -3.78 2.69 -0.91
C GLU A 49 -4.41 2.15 -2.19
N THR A 50 -3.82 2.44 -3.35
CA THR A 50 -4.26 1.90 -4.65
C THR A 50 -4.28 0.37 -4.64
N LYS A 51 -3.23 -0.27 -4.10
CA LYS A 51 -3.19 -1.73 -3.98
C LYS A 51 -4.28 -2.27 -3.05
N THR A 52 -4.55 -1.56 -1.96
CA THR A 52 -5.60 -1.91 -1.01
C THR A 52 -6.98 -1.85 -1.66
N LEU A 53 -7.29 -0.75 -2.34
CA LEU A 53 -8.56 -0.56 -3.06
C LEU A 53 -8.75 -1.62 -4.15
N ASN A 54 -7.71 -1.88 -4.96
CA ASN A 54 -7.78 -2.90 -6.00
C ASN A 54 -8.03 -4.31 -5.42
N THR A 55 -7.38 -4.63 -4.30
CA THR A 55 -7.59 -5.92 -3.60
C THR A 55 -9.00 -6.01 -3.03
N GLY A 56 -9.50 -4.94 -2.41
CA GLY A 56 -10.86 -4.88 -1.87
C GLY A 56 -11.91 -5.07 -2.96
N ASN A 57 -11.78 -4.34 -4.07
CA ASN A 57 -12.67 -4.46 -5.23
C ASN A 57 -12.69 -5.86 -5.84
N TYR A 58 -11.52 -6.51 -5.95
CA TYR A 58 -11.45 -7.90 -6.41
C TYR A 58 -12.16 -8.86 -5.44
N GLN A 59 -11.92 -8.69 -4.14
CA GLN A 59 -12.56 -9.52 -3.11
C GLN A 59 -14.08 -9.36 -3.09
N ILE A 60 -14.60 -8.15 -3.30
CA ILE A 60 -16.04 -7.89 -3.35
C ILE A 60 -16.67 -8.59 -4.55
N LYS A 61 -16.09 -8.46 -5.76
CA LYS A 61 -16.59 -9.16 -6.95
C LYS A 61 -16.60 -10.69 -6.79
N MET A 62 -15.57 -11.20 -6.12
CA MET A 62 -15.48 -12.62 -5.79
C MET A 62 -16.60 -13.04 -4.82
N ILE A 63 -16.86 -12.24 -3.79
CA ILE A 63 -17.95 -12.45 -2.83
C ILE A 63 -19.32 -12.44 -3.52
N GLU A 64 -19.57 -11.46 -4.39
CA GLU A 64 -20.81 -11.34 -5.16
C GLU A 64 -21.04 -12.57 -6.04
N TYR A 65 -20.01 -13.03 -6.75
CA TYR A 65 -20.10 -14.25 -7.57
C TYR A 65 -20.40 -15.50 -6.73
N ILE A 66 -19.77 -15.63 -5.55
CA ILE A 66 -20.05 -16.74 -4.64
C ILE A 66 -21.50 -16.69 -4.14
N GLU A 67 -22.01 -15.50 -3.77
CA GLU A 67 -23.41 -15.33 -3.36
C GLU A 67 -24.38 -15.77 -4.45
N GLU A 68 -24.14 -15.37 -5.70
CA GLU A 68 -25.00 -15.71 -6.84
C GLU A 68 -25.03 -17.21 -7.18
N ASN A 69 -23.90 -17.91 -7.04
CA ASN A 69 -23.76 -19.30 -7.51
C ASN A 69 -23.96 -20.36 -6.42
N MET A 70 -23.54 -20.09 -5.18
CA MET A 70 -23.69 -21.04 -4.07
C MET A 70 -24.39 -20.44 -2.84
N GLY A 71 -24.45 -19.11 -2.71
CA GLY A 71 -24.90 -18.44 -1.50
C GLY A 71 -23.86 -18.47 -0.36
N LEU A 72 -23.66 -17.32 0.28
CA LEU A 72 -22.68 -17.12 1.35
C LEU A 72 -23.00 -17.91 2.62
N HIS A 73 -24.25 -18.32 2.81
CA HIS A 73 -24.67 -19.17 3.92
C HIS A 73 -24.01 -20.56 3.91
N ASN A 74 -23.51 -21.01 2.75
CA ASN A 74 -22.77 -22.26 2.62
C ASN A 74 -21.28 -22.13 2.99
N LEU A 75 -20.80 -20.92 3.29
CA LEU A 75 -19.45 -20.71 3.80
C LEU A 75 -19.36 -21.14 5.27
N THR A 76 -18.19 -21.67 5.66
CA THR A 76 -17.91 -21.92 7.08
C THR A 76 -17.98 -20.60 7.88
N PRO A 77 -18.36 -20.60 9.16
CA PRO A 77 -18.53 -19.38 9.96
C PRO A 77 -17.34 -18.41 9.90
N VAL A 78 -16.13 -18.97 9.90
CA VAL A 78 -14.86 -18.24 9.82
C VAL A 78 -14.70 -17.49 8.48
N LEU A 79 -15.16 -18.06 7.38
CA LEU A 79 -15.11 -17.41 6.06
C LEU A 79 -16.25 -16.41 5.91
N LEU A 80 -17.44 -16.74 6.41
CA LEU A 80 -18.57 -15.82 6.42
C LEU A 80 -18.26 -14.53 7.21
N GLU A 81 -17.59 -14.63 8.35
CA GLU A 81 -17.12 -13.46 9.11
C GLU A 81 -16.16 -12.58 8.29
N ALA A 82 -15.24 -13.18 7.54
CA ALA A 82 -14.32 -12.44 6.68
C ALA A 82 -15.03 -11.76 5.51
N VAL A 83 -16.04 -12.42 4.92
CA VAL A 83 -16.88 -11.84 3.87
C VAL A 83 -17.67 -10.65 4.41
N LYS A 84 -18.34 -10.81 5.55
CA LYS A 84 -19.15 -9.76 6.17
C LYS A 84 -18.33 -8.52 6.47
N VAL A 85 -17.18 -8.67 7.15
CA VAL A 85 -16.35 -7.50 7.51
C VAL A 85 -15.81 -6.78 6.26
N ARG A 86 -15.53 -7.49 5.16
CA ARG A 86 -15.13 -6.86 3.89
C ARG A 86 -16.29 -6.12 3.23
N LEU A 87 -17.51 -6.65 3.26
CA LEU A 87 -18.68 -5.95 2.73
C LEU A 87 -19.02 -4.71 3.56
N GLU A 88 -18.84 -4.77 4.88
CA GLU A 88 -19.03 -3.64 5.80
C GLU A 88 -17.94 -2.57 5.62
N HIS A 89 -16.70 -2.99 5.31
CA HIS A 89 -15.54 -2.12 5.17
C HIS A 89 -14.81 -2.36 3.82
N PRO A 90 -15.39 -1.92 2.69
CA PRO A 90 -14.91 -2.24 1.35
C PRO A 90 -13.52 -1.65 1.04
N GLU A 91 -13.22 -0.48 1.58
CA GLU A 91 -11.98 0.26 1.30
C GLU A 91 -10.84 -0.09 2.28
N SER A 92 -11.12 -0.83 3.34
CA SER A 92 -10.14 -1.12 4.38
C SER A 92 -9.04 -2.08 3.93
N SER A 93 -7.84 -1.87 4.45
CA SER A 93 -6.71 -2.78 4.26
C SER A 93 -6.98 -4.13 4.92
N LEU A 94 -6.25 -5.16 4.47
CA LEU A 94 -6.27 -6.46 5.15
C LEU A 94 -5.82 -6.37 6.61
N GLN A 95 -5.05 -5.35 7.01
CA GLN A 95 -4.68 -5.18 8.41
C GLN A 95 -5.88 -4.70 9.21
N GLU A 96 -6.52 -3.62 8.76
CA GLU A 96 -7.70 -3.03 9.42
C GLU A 96 -8.85 -4.03 9.52
N LEU A 97 -9.11 -4.78 8.45
CA LEU A 97 -10.11 -5.85 8.50
C LEU A 97 -9.79 -6.92 9.55
N ALA A 98 -8.51 -7.25 9.73
CA ALA A 98 -8.09 -8.21 10.74
C ALA A 98 -8.33 -7.66 12.14
N ASP A 99 -8.06 -6.36 12.33
CA ASP A 99 -8.23 -5.66 13.59
C ASP A 99 -9.72 -5.57 13.99
N PHE A 100 -10.63 -5.33 13.02
CA PHE A 100 -12.08 -5.29 13.27
C PHE A 100 -12.65 -6.60 13.84
N ILE A 101 -12.10 -7.75 13.43
CA ILE A 101 -12.54 -9.08 13.92
C ILE A 101 -11.55 -9.72 14.90
N GLY A 102 -10.55 -8.97 15.36
CA GLY A 102 -9.60 -9.41 16.40
C GLY A 102 -8.68 -10.55 16.00
N ILE A 103 -8.19 -10.59 14.75
CA ILE A 103 -7.25 -11.61 14.26
C ILE A 103 -5.99 -11.00 13.65
N SER A 104 -5.00 -11.85 13.33
CA SER A 104 -3.80 -11.41 12.62
C SER A 104 -4.06 -11.14 11.13
N LYS A 105 -3.27 -10.24 10.54
CA LYS A 105 -3.24 -10.00 9.08
C LYS A 105 -3.03 -11.27 8.26
N SER A 106 -2.19 -12.18 8.73
CA SER A 106 -2.00 -13.50 8.10
C SER A 106 -3.23 -14.38 8.20
N GLY A 107 -3.95 -14.31 9.34
CA GLY A 107 -5.20 -15.03 9.56
C GLY A 107 -6.27 -14.62 8.55
N ILE A 108 -6.54 -13.32 8.43
CA ILE A 108 -7.55 -12.84 7.46
C ILE A 108 -7.12 -13.06 6.01
N ARG A 109 -5.83 -12.91 5.70
CA ARG A 109 -5.28 -13.23 4.37
C ARG A 109 -5.54 -14.69 3.99
N ASN A 110 -5.32 -15.61 4.91
CA ASN A 110 -5.58 -17.03 4.66
C ASN A 110 -7.08 -17.31 4.46
N ARG A 111 -7.97 -16.60 5.18
CA ARG A 111 -9.42 -16.70 4.95
C ARG A 111 -9.77 -16.27 3.53
N PHE A 112 -9.29 -15.10 3.07
CA PHE A 112 -9.52 -14.65 1.70
C PHE A 112 -8.92 -15.58 0.64
N ARG A 113 -7.74 -16.17 0.88
CA ARG A 113 -7.17 -17.19 -0.02
C ARG A 113 -8.07 -18.43 -0.16
N ARG A 114 -8.75 -18.83 0.92
CA ARG A 114 -9.71 -19.94 0.89
C ARG A 114 -11.00 -19.58 0.17
N ILE A 115 -11.47 -18.33 0.34
CA ILE A 115 -12.64 -17.82 -0.39
C ILE A 115 -12.33 -17.77 -1.90
N GLU A 116 -11.14 -17.32 -2.28
CA GLU A 116 -10.63 -17.35 -3.66
C GLU A 116 -10.60 -18.78 -4.22
N GLY A 117 -10.13 -19.75 -3.44
CA GLY A 117 -10.18 -21.16 -3.85
C GLY A 117 -11.61 -21.73 -4.01
N ILE A 118 -12.63 -21.13 -3.37
CA ILE A 118 -14.04 -21.50 -3.60
C ILE A 118 -14.55 -20.85 -4.88
N TYR A 119 -14.25 -19.57 -5.06
CA TYR A 119 -14.59 -18.82 -6.27
C TYR A 119 -14.06 -19.46 -7.55
N GLU A 120 -12.78 -19.85 -7.57
CA GLU A 120 -12.17 -20.47 -8.75
C GLU A 120 -12.83 -21.82 -9.08
N LYS A 121 -13.22 -22.62 -8.07
CA LYS A 121 -13.95 -23.87 -8.30
C LYS A 121 -15.32 -23.64 -8.92
N LEU A 122 -16.07 -22.66 -8.42
CA LEU A 122 -17.38 -22.32 -8.99
C LEU A 122 -17.25 -21.84 -10.44
N LYS A 123 -16.16 -21.15 -10.77
CA LYS A 123 -15.86 -20.73 -12.15
C LYS A 123 -15.48 -21.88 -13.08
N GLU A 124 -14.79 -22.91 -12.58
CA GLU A 124 -14.44 -24.10 -13.36
C GLU A 124 -15.66 -25.00 -13.65
N GLU A 125 -16.69 -24.93 -12.80
CA GLU A 125 -17.93 -25.72 -12.91
C GLU A 125 -19.01 -25.05 -13.79
N ALA A 126 -18.82 -23.79 -14.18
CA ALA A 126 -19.75 -22.98 -15.00
C ALA A 126 -19.45 -23.06 -16.51
#